data_AF-A0AA41VXN4-F1
#
_entry.id   AF-A0AA41VXN4-F1
#
_cell.length_a   1.000
_cell.length_b   1.000
_cell.length_c   1.000
_cell.angle_alpha   90.00
_cell.angle_beta   90.00
_cell.angle_gamma   90.00
#
_symmetry.space_group_name_H-M   'P 1'
#
loop_
_entity.id
_entity.type
_entity.pdbx_description
1 polymer ?
#
loop_
_entity_poly.entity_id
_entity_poly.type
_entity_poly.pdbx_seq_one_letter_code
_entity_poly.pdbx_strand_id
1 'polypeptide(L)'
;CRDIEFNNPKEQEVPMGNGELRCLKRSDLVQTLADSLPNETIRFGCHIVSAKFDPINSQPLLHLQDGSVIKAKVVIGCDGVNSVVSELIGLKPTKLFASCAVRGFTNYPSGHGFSNEFLRIRKNNIILGRLPVDNNLVHWFVGRPGTTSDLRVSKDPELIRETTIESINDFPPECVEMVKKCYLDEVTLTNLRYRPPLDILLGNFRKGTVIVAGDAMHVWGPYIGQSGAAALEDGIVLARNLAQAMCKKRGTTADGNQVTQERIGKAMDQFVKERRMRLFMMSLNTYILGRLLEASSPLTKFVLIVGLILFFSNSLGHSQHNCGRL
;
A
#
# COMPACT_ATOMS: atom_id res chain seq x y z
N CYS A 1 3.86 16.96 -11.55
CA CYS A 1 5.00 16.51 -10.71
C CYS A 1 6.23 17.10 -11.32
N ARG A 2 7.03 17.76 -10.49
CA ARG A 2 8.32 18.31 -10.90
C ARG A 2 9.39 17.29 -10.56
N ASP A 3 9.95 16.65 -11.58
CA ASP A 3 10.98 15.62 -11.42
C ASP A 3 12.35 16.21 -11.78
N ILE A 4 13.30 16.09 -10.86
CA ILE A 4 14.64 16.68 -10.98
C ILE A 4 15.67 15.57 -10.83
N GLU A 5 16.46 15.35 -11.88
CA GLU A 5 17.66 14.50 -11.80
C GLU A 5 18.88 15.36 -11.46
N PHE A 6 19.47 15.15 -10.28
CA PHE A 6 20.50 16.04 -9.76
C PHE A 6 21.84 15.92 -10.52
N ASN A 7 22.17 14.72 -11.01
CA ASN A 7 23.44 14.47 -11.72
C ASN A 7 23.43 14.98 -13.18
N ASN A 8 22.26 15.33 -13.71
CA ASN A 8 22.09 15.92 -15.02
C ASN A 8 20.86 16.83 -14.93
N PRO A 9 21.02 18.13 -14.64
CA PRO A 9 19.93 19.03 -14.24
C PRO A 9 18.99 19.32 -15.40
N LYS A 10 18.22 18.29 -15.77
CA LYS A 10 17.04 18.36 -16.60
C LYS A 10 15.87 18.32 -15.63
N GLU A 11 15.25 19.47 -15.50
CA GLU A 11 13.94 19.56 -14.89
C GLU A 11 12.91 19.05 -15.89
N GLN A 12 12.04 18.15 -15.43
CA GLN A 12 10.95 17.64 -16.24
C GLN A 12 9.64 17.75 -15.46
N GLU A 13 8.65 18.40 -16.08
CA GLU A 13 7.28 18.28 -15.64
C GLU A 13 6.71 16.95 -16.13
N VAL A 14 6.32 16.10 -15.18
CA VAL A 14 5.69 14.82 -15.42
C VAL A 14 4.24 14.90 -14.95
N PRO A 15 3.25 14.60 -15.83
CA PRO A 15 1.87 14.52 -15.41
C PRO A 15 1.70 13.35 -14.43
N MET A 16 0.94 13.57 -13.35
CA MET A 16 0.63 12.52 -12.34
C MET A 16 -0.74 11.89 -12.56
N GLY A 17 -1.51 12.42 -13.50
CA GLY A 17 -2.87 12.00 -13.84
C GLY A 17 -3.55 13.07 -14.70
N ASN A 18 -4.79 12.81 -15.10
CA ASN A 18 -5.59 13.75 -15.89
C ASN A 18 -6.30 14.81 -15.04
N GLY A 19 -5.97 14.89 -13.75
CA GLY A 19 -6.66 15.74 -12.79
C GLY A 19 -5.71 16.29 -11.74
N GLU A 20 -6.31 16.87 -10.71
CA GLU A 20 -5.59 17.48 -9.61
C GLU A 20 -4.93 16.45 -8.68
N LEU A 21 -3.75 16.78 -8.16
CA LEU A 21 -3.10 16.03 -7.10
C LEU A 21 -3.27 16.77 -5.77
N ARG A 22 -3.72 16.03 -4.75
CA ARG A 22 -3.85 16.52 -3.38
C ARG A 22 -3.18 15.55 -2.43
N CYS A 23 -2.38 16.06 -1.50
CA CYS A 23 -1.91 15.29 -0.38
C CYS A 23 -2.89 15.44 0.78
N LEU A 24 -3.19 14.34 1.47
CA LEU A 24 -4.05 14.31 2.64
C LEU A 24 -3.36 13.49 3.72
N LYS A 25 -3.59 13.82 4.98
CA LYS A 25 -3.18 12.94 6.07
C LYS A 25 -3.97 11.64 6.00
N ARG A 26 -3.28 10.53 6.21
CA ARG A 26 -3.90 9.20 6.26
C ARG A 26 -4.92 9.10 7.38
N SER A 27 -4.65 9.72 8.54
CA SER A 27 -5.58 9.76 9.68
C SER A 27 -6.93 10.34 9.28
N ASP A 28 -6.92 11.45 8.56
CA ASP A 28 -8.13 12.21 8.23
C ASP A 28 -8.99 11.44 7.22
N LEU A 29 -8.35 10.80 6.22
CA LEU A 29 -9.03 9.92 5.28
C LEU A 29 -9.66 8.71 5.99
N VAL A 30 -8.90 8.05 6.87
CA VAL A 30 -9.39 6.86 7.59
C VAL A 30 -10.53 7.23 8.54
N GLN A 31 -10.41 8.35 9.27
CA GLN A 31 -11.45 8.84 10.18
C GLN A 31 -12.72 9.18 9.40
N THR A 32 -12.61 9.90 8.28
CA THR A 32 -13.76 10.24 7.42
C THR A 32 -14.50 8.99 6.93
N LEU A 33 -13.76 7.95 6.54
CA LEU A 33 -14.35 6.68 6.12
C LEU A 33 -15.01 5.95 7.30
N ALA A 34 -14.40 5.97 8.48
CA ALA A 34 -14.92 5.35 9.70
C ALA A 34 -16.22 6.03 10.16
N ASP A 35 -16.26 7.36 10.15
CA ASP A 35 -17.43 8.18 10.56
C ASP A 35 -18.64 7.97 9.65
N SER A 36 -18.41 7.48 8.42
CA SER A 36 -19.46 7.16 7.46
C SER A 36 -20.13 5.79 7.72
N LEU A 37 -19.63 5.00 8.67
CA LEU A 37 -20.17 3.67 8.98
C LEU A 37 -21.26 3.76 10.06
N PRO A 38 -22.25 2.84 10.04
CA PRO A 38 -23.21 2.73 11.13
C PRO A 38 -22.50 2.54 12.48
N ASN A 39 -23.11 3.06 13.55
CA ASN A 39 -22.66 2.82 14.92
C ASN A 39 -22.43 1.32 15.16
N GLU A 40 -21.41 0.99 15.97
CA GLU A 40 -21.01 -0.37 16.34
C GLU A 40 -20.38 -1.21 15.21
N THR A 41 -20.21 -0.68 13.99
CA THR A 41 -19.49 -1.39 12.92
C THR A 41 -18.02 -1.63 13.25
N ILE A 42 -17.37 -0.69 13.94
CA ILE A 42 -15.96 -0.78 14.32
C ILE A 42 -15.85 -1.18 15.79
N ARG A 43 -15.01 -2.19 16.06
CA ARG A 43 -14.66 -2.64 17.41
C ARG A 43 -13.15 -2.51 17.61
N PHE A 44 -12.75 -1.54 18.44
CA PHE A 44 -11.35 -1.37 18.85
C PHE A 44 -10.95 -2.38 19.94
N GLY A 45 -9.65 -2.54 20.17
CA GLY A 45 -9.12 -3.50 21.15
C GLY A 45 -9.17 -4.98 20.69
N CYS A 46 -9.68 -5.26 19.50
CA CYS A 46 -9.81 -6.61 18.95
C CYS A 46 -8.59 -7.03 18.11
N HIS A 47 -7.39 -7.03 18.70
CA HIS A 47 -6.18 -7.43 17.97
C HIS A 47 -6.15 -8.95 17.74
N ILE A 48 -6.23 -9.38 16.48
CA ILE A 48 -6.16 -10.81 16.10
C ILE A 48 -4.68 -11.23 16.08
N VAL A 49 -4.34 -12.22 16.91
CA VAL A 49 -2.96 -12.73 17.05
C VAL A 49 -2.74 -14.06 16.33
N SER A 50 -3.81 -14.83 16.11
CA SER A 50 -3.77 -16.03 15.28
C SER A 50 -5.15 -16.36 14.74
N ALA A 51 -5.20 -17.18 13.69
CA ALA A 51 -6.44 -17.67 13.13
C ALA A 51 -6.28 -19.12 12.67
N LYS A 52 -7.35 -19.91 12.78
CA LYS A 52 -7.38 -21.31 12.34
C LYS A 52 -8.76 -21.68 11.81
N PHE A 53 -8.83 -22.75 11.02
CA PHE A 53 -10.10 -23.38 10.68
C PHE A 53 -10.48 -24.37 11.78
N ASP A 54 -11.75 -24.36 12.16
CA ASP A 54 -12.33 -25.40 13.00
C ASP A 54 -12.20 -26.76 12.29
N PRO A 55 -11.64 -27.80 12.96
CA PRO A 55 -11.36 -29.08 12.32
C PRO A 55 -12.63 -29.86 11.94
N ILE A 56 -13.79 -29.55 12.54
CA ILE A 56 -15.04 -30.27 12.31
C ILE A 56 -15.82 -29.64 11.15
N ASN A 57 -15.96 -28.32 11.16
CA ASN A 57 -16.85 -27.62 10.23
C ASN A 57 -16.14 -26.61 9.31
N SER A 58 -14.81 -26.49 9.40
CA SER A 58 -14.00 -25.56 8.60
C SER A 58 -14.40 -24.08 8.74
N GLN A 59 -15.05 -23.70 9.84
CA GLN A 59 -15.35 -22.31 10.14
C GLN A 59 -14.09 -21.56 10.61
N PRO A 60 -13.84 -20.31 10.19
CA PRO A 60 -12.72 -19.53 10.71
C PRO A 60 -12.92 -19.13 12.18
N LEU A 61 -11.91 -19.43 12.98
CA LEU A 61 -11.75 -19.05 14.38
C LEU A 61 -10.64 -18.02 14.49
N LEU A 62 -10.98 -16.80 14.88
CA LEU A 62 -10.02 -15.70 15.07
C LEU A 62 -9.70 -15.58 16.56
N HIS A 63 -8.45 -15.78 16.94
CA HIS A 63 -7.99 -15.66 18.32
C HIS A 63 -7.46 -14.25 18.58
N LEU A 64 -8.01 -13.62 19.61
CA LEU A 64 -7.66 -12.25 20.00
C LEU A 64 -6.56 -12.27 21.05
N GLN A 65 -5.84 -11.15 21.16
CA GLN A 65 -4.77 -10.96 22.13
C GLN A 65 -5.24 -11.13 23.59
N ASP A 66 -6.50 -10.81 23.88
CA ASP A 66 -7.12 -10.97 25.21
C ASP A 66 -7.55 -12.43 25.51
N GLY A 67 -7.28 -13.37 24.60
CA GLY A 67 -7.64 -14.79 24.72
C GLY A 67 -9.05 -15.12 24.22
N SER A 68 -9.87 -14.12 23.90
CA SER A 68 -11.20 -14.36 23.33
C SER A 68 -11.13 -14.89 21.89
N VAL A 69 -12.23 -15.50 21.42
CA VAL A 69 -12.31 -16.10 20.09
C VAL A 69 -13.55 -15.61 19.36
N ILE A 70 -13.36 -15.06 18.16
CA ILE A 70 -14.45 -14.71 17.25
C ILE A 70 -14.66 -15.88 16.28
N LYS A 71 -15.88 -16.42 16.28
CA LYS A 71 -16.35 -17.38 15.27
C LYS A 71 -17.06 -16.62 14.16
N ALA A 72 -16.48 -16.60 12.96
CA ALA A 72 -17.03 -15.84 11.85
C ALA A 72 -17.61 -16.78 10.78
N LYS A 73 -18.70 -16.38 10.12
CA LYS A 73 -19.18 -17.11 8.93
C LYS A 73 -18.31 -16.83 7.71
N VAL A 74 -17.79 -15.60 7.65
CA VAL A 74 -16.98 -15.04 6.56
C VAL A 74 -15.89 -14.18 7.19
N VAL A 75 -14.68 -14.25 6.65
CA VAL A 75 -13.57 -13.37 7.03
C VAL A 75 -13.00 -12.72 5.79
N ILE A 76 -12.82 -11.40 5.84
CA ILE A 76 -12.09 -10.61 4.84
C ILE A 76 -10.87 -10.01 5.56
N GLY A 77 -9.69 -10.53 5.24
CA GLY A 77 -8.42 -10.07 5.81
C GLY A 77 -7.96 -8.77 5.14
N CYS A 78 -8.13 -7.66 5.86
CA CYS A 78 -7.61 -6.34 5.52
C CYS A 78 -6.55 -5.87 6.53
N ASP A 79 -5.86 -6.82 7.16
CA ASP A 79 -4.91 -6.68 8.26
C ASP A 79 -3.46 -6.37 7.81
N GLY A 80 -3.31 -5.92 6.56
CA GLY A 80 -2.09 -5.31 6.04
C GLY A 80 -0.92 -6.27 5.84
N VAL A 81 0.29 -5.72 5.80
CA VAL A 81 1.51 -6.45 5.40
C VAL A 81 1.90 -7.62 6.31
N ASN A 82 1.45 -7.62 7.58
CA ASN A 82 1.71 -8.68 8.56
C ASN A 82 0.48 -9.59 8.74
N SER A 83 -0.30 -9.78 7.68
CA SER A 83 -1.62 -10.40 7.77
C SER A 83 -1.60 -11.82 8.33
N VAL A 84 -2.30 -12.01 9.45
CA VAL A 84 -2.63 -13.30 10.06
C VAL A 84 -3.60 -14.07 9.16
N VAL A 85 -4.51 -13.36 8.48
CA VAL A 85 -5.49 -13.99 7.57
C VAL A 85 -4.81 -14.55 6.32
N SER A 86 -3.81 -13.87 5.79
CA SER A 86 -2.96 -14.37 4.70
C SER A 86 -2.22 -15.65 5.08
N GLU A 87 -1.74 -15.74 6.32
CA GLU A 87 -1.07 -16.93 6.85
C GLU A 87 -2.06 -18.09 7.00
N LEU A 88 -3.27 -17.83 7.54
CA LEU A 88 -4.35 -18.82 7.66
C LEU A 88 -4.69 -19.51 6.33
N ILE A 89 -4.74 -18.75 5.23
CA ILE A 89 -5.06 -19.30 3.91
C ILE A 89 -3.84 -19.87 3.18
N GLY A 90 -2.65 -19.78 3.78
CA GLY A 90 -1.41 -20.36 3.26
C GLY A 90 -0.73 -19.55 2.17
N LEU A 91 -0.86 -18.22 2.18
CA LEU A 91 -0.08 -17.37 1.27
C LEU A 91 1.41 -17.41 1.64
N LYS A 92 2.27 -17.42 0.62
CA LYS A 92 3.72 -17.30 0.81
C LYS A 92 4.08 -15.99 1.54
N PRO A 93 5.15 -15.97 2.34
CA PRO A 93 5.58 -14.75 3.01
C PRO A 93 6.00 -13.66 2.02
N THR A 94 5.86 -12.40 2.44
CA THR A 94 6.34 -11.24 1.68
C THR A 94 7.86 -11.18 1.68
N LYS A 95 8.45 -10.52 0.67
CA LYS A 95 9.89 -10.27 0.60
C LYS A 95 10.22 -8.80 0.92
N LEU A 96 11.47 -8.57 1.26
CA LEU A 96 12.01 -7.23 1.50
C LEU A 96 12.76 -6.75 0.25
N PHE A 97 12.59 -5.47 -0.05
CA PHE A 97 13.55 -4.73 -0.85
C PHE A 97 14.81 -4.44 -0.02
N ALA A 98 15.93 -4.20 -0.71
CA ALA A 98 17.14 -3.69 -0.07
C ALA A 98 17.00 -2.21 0.31
N SER A 99 15.99 -1.54 -0.24
CA SER A 99 15.64 -0.15 0.05
C SER A 99 14.68 0.01 1.23
N CYS A 100 14.81 1.16 1.88
CA CYS A 100 13.93 1.64 2.93
C CYS A 100 13.36 3.01 2.55
N ALA A 101 12.35 3.46 3.30
CA ALA A 101 11.81 4.81 3.17
C ALA A 101 11.67 5.45 4.55
N VAL A 102 12.19 6.66 4.68
CA VAL A 102 11.91 7.57 5.78
C VAL A 102 10.79 8.50 5.37
N ARG A 103 9.84 8.75 6.26
CA ARG A 103 8.71 9.66 6.04
C ARG A 103 8.54 10.55 7.25
N GLY A 104 8.10 11.77 7.03
CA GLY A 104 7.79 12.69 8.11
C GLY A 104 6.99 13.89 7.61
N PHE A 105 6.63 14.72 8.58
CA PHE A 105 5.98 15.99 8.35
C PHE A 105 6.83 17.13 8.90
N THR A 106 6.72 18.29 8.25
CA THR A 106 7.34 19.52 8.72
C THR A 106 6.29 20.62 8.69
N ASN A 107 6.13 21.32 9.82
CA ASN A 107 5.22 22.44 9.93
C ASN A 107 5.96 23.77 9.83
N TYR A 108 5.34 24.69 9.10
CA TYR A 108 5.79 26.03 8.84
C TYR A 108 4.71 26.98 9.37
N PRO A 109 4.81 27.46 10.63
CA PRO A 109 3.77 28.27 11.25
C PRO A 109 3.41 29.54 10.47
N SER A 110 4.37 30.10 9.73
CA SER A 110 4.21 31.29 8.89
C SER A 110 3.89 30.96 7.42
N GLY A 111 3.56 29.71 7.11
CA GLY A 111 3.38 29.21 5.76
C GLY A 111 4.68 28.72 5.12
N HIS A 112 4.59 27.68 4.30
CA HIS A 112 5.76 27.05 3.68
C HIS A 112 6.23 27.71 2.38
N GLY A 113 5.38 28.48 1.70
CA GLY A 113 5.71 29.19 0.44
C GLY A 113 5.89 28.31 -0.81
N PHE A 114 6.02 26.99 -0.67
CA PHE A 114 6.03 26.05 -1.80
C PHE A 114 4.76 26.09 -2.67
N SER A 115 4.94 25.85 -3.97
CA SER A 115 3.88 25.53 -4.94
C SER A 115 3.14 24.25 -4.54
N ASN A 116 1.85 24.17 -4.88
CA ASN A 116 1.02 22.99 -4.66
C ASN A 116 1.32 21.89 -5.70
N GLU A 117 2.53 21.37 -5.66
CA GLU A 117 3.04 20.34 -6.57
C GLU A 117 3.72 19.20 -5.81
N PHE A 118 3.73 18.02 -6.43
CA PHE A 118 4.62 16.95 -6.01
C PHE A 118 6.00 17.19 -6.63
N LEU A 119 6.98 17.50 -5.77
CA LEU A 119 8.39 17.58 -6.13
C LEU A 119 9.05 16.22 -5.87
N ARG A 120 9.80 15.73 -6.84
CA ARG A 120 10.66 14.56 -6.71
C ARG A 120 12.08 14.91 -7.16
N ILE A 121 13.05 14.68 -6.28
CA ILE A 121 14.47 14.87 -6.57
C ILE A 121 15.15 13.51 -6.48
N ARG A 122 15.88 13.13 -7.54
CA ARG A 122 16.68 11.91 -7.56
C ARG A 122 18.16 12.24 -7.64
N LYS A 123 18.94 11.64 -6.75
CA LYS A 123 20.41 11.64 -6.80
C LYS A 123 20.90 10.24 -6.46
N ASN A 124 21.65 9.62 -7.39
CA ASN A 124 22.11 8.23 -7.24
C ASN A 124 20.93 7.29 -6.93
N ASN A 125 21.01 6.49 -5.86
CA ASN A 125 19.96 5.58 -5.41
C ASN A 125 19.04 6.20 -4.34
N ILE A 126 19.07 7.53 -4.19
CA ILE A 126 18.30 8.27 -3.21
C ILE A 126 17.24 9.10 -3.93
N ILE A 127 16.01 9.00 -3.44
CA ILE A 127 14.86 9.79 -3.90
C ILE A 127 14.31 10.57 -2.73
N LEU A 128 14.24 11.90 -2.88
CA LEU A 128 13.50 12.77 -1.99
C LEU A 128 12.19 13.17 -2.66
N GLY A 129 11.09 13.11 -1.92
CA GLY A 129 9.79 13.62 -2.34
C GLY A 129 9.25 14.64 -1.36
N ARG A 130 8.58 15.66 -1.88
CA ARG A 130 7.89 16.70 -1.10
C ARG A 130 6.48 16.92 -1.64
N LEU A 131 5.49 16.90 -0.75
CA LEU A 131 4.10 17.19 -1.04
C LEU A 131 3.51 18.11 0.05
N PRO A 132 3.10 19.34 -0.30
CA PRO A 132 2.26 20.16 0.58
C PRO A 132 0.94 19.45 0.90
N VAL A 133 0.55 19.50 2.17
CA VAL A 133 -0.74 18.99 2.67
C VAL A 133 -1.73 20.15 2.80
N ASP A 134 -1.27 21.23 3.43
CA ASP A 134 -1.96 22.51 3.56
C ASP A 134 -0.92 23.65 3.55
N ASN A 135 -1.34 24.90 3.76
CA ASN A 135 -0.45 26.07 3.70
C ASN A 135 0.75 26.02 4.67
N ASN A 136 0.64 25.25 5.75
CA ASN A 136 1.62 25.21 6.83
C ASN A 136 2.30 23.83 6.92
N LEU A 137 1.63 22.75 6.51
CA LEU A 137 2.12 21.39 6.69
C LEU A 137 2.61 20.77 5.38
N VAL A 138 3.82 20.20 5.42
CA VAL A 138 4.43 19.52 4.29
C VAL A 138 4.76 18.08 4.68
N HIS A 139 4.28 17.12 3.87
CA HIS A 139 4.71 15.74 3.92
C HIS A 139 5.95 15.55 3.04
N TRP A 140 6.93 14.80 3.53
CA TRP A 140 8.11 14.46 2.76
C TRP A 140 8.51 13.00 2.97
N PHE A 141 9.25 12.47 2.01
CA PHE A 141 9.86 11.14 2.14
C PHE A 141 11.26 11.12 1.55
N VAL A 142 12.09 10.23 2.08
CA VAL A 142 13.41 9.89 1.54
C VAL A 142 13.47 8.37 1.35
N GLY A 143 13.49 7.92 0.11
CA GLY A 143 13.77 6.54 -0.25
C GLY A 143 15.27 6.37 -0.49
N ARG A 144 15.90 5.39 0.17
CA ARG A 144 17.34 5.11 0.03
C ARG A 144 17.64 3.62 0.27
N PRO A 145 18.81 3.10 -0.14
CA PRO A 145 19.26 1.79 0.31
C PRO A 145 19.27 1.72 1.85
N GLY A 146 18.83 0.59 2.39
CA GLY A 146 18.93 0.30 3.82
C GLY A 146 20.38 0.09 4.22
N THR A 147 20.74 0.52 5.43
CA THR A 147 22.06 0.35 6.02
C THR A 147 22.00 -0.64 7.19
N THR A 148 23.15 -1.12 7.65
CA THR A 148 23.22 -1.92 8.89
C THR A 148 22.85 -1.11 10.13
N SER A 149 23.04 0.22 10.10
CA SER A 149 22.59 1.11 11.16
C SER A 149 21.06 1.17 11.24
N ASP A 150 20.34 1.14 10.12
CA ASP A 150 18.86 1.16 10.09
C ASP A 150 18.21 0.06 10.94
N LEU A 151 18.84 -1.11 11.06
CA LEU A 151 18.38 -2.19 11.92
C LEU A 151 18.42 -1.84 13.41
N ARG A 152 19.37 -1.00 13.82
CA ARG A 152 19.57 -0.53 15.20
C ARG A 152 18.76 0.73 15.50
N VAL A 153 18.61 1.61 14.50
CA VAL A 153 18.04 2.95 14.67
C VAL A 153 16.55 3.05 14.38
N SER A 154 15.93 2.00 13.82
CA SER A 154 14.52 1.98 13.36
C SER A 154 13.44 2.41 14.36
N LYS A 155 13.79 2.62 15.64
CA LYS A 155 12.85 3.03 16.70
C LYS A 155 13.22 4.36 17.38
N ASP A 156 14.34 4.98 17.01
CA ASP A 156 14.77 6.27 17.58
C ASP A 156 14.56 7.38 16.53
N PRO A 157 13.56 8.26 16.72
CA PRO A 157 13.25 9.28 15.72
C PRO A 157 14.35 10.31 15.51
N GLU A 158 15.15 10.63 16.54
CA GLU A 158 16.26 11.58 16.42
C GLU A 158 17.33 11.00 15.51
N LEU A 159 17.69 9.75 15.75
CA LEU A 159 18.71 9.06 14.98
C LEU A 159 18.23 8.70 13.55
N ILE A 160 16.94 8.43 13.36
CA ILE A 160 16.33 8.33 12.01
C ILE A 160 16.50 9.66 11.28
N ARG A 161 16.18 10.80 11.93
CA ARG A 161 16.33 12.13 11.31
C ARG A 161 17.79 12.42 10.95
N GLU A 162 18.72 12.18 11.86
CA GLU A 162 20.15 12.45 11.66
C GLU A 162 20.72 11.64 10.49
N THR A 163 20.53 10.32 10.49
CA THR A 163 20.97 9.46 9.39
C THR A 163 20.29 9.80 8.07
N THR A 164 19.05 10.31 8.11
CA THR A 164 18.38 10.81 6.91
C THR A 164 19.05 12.07 6.38
N ILE A 165 19.36 13.04 7.23
CA ILE A 165 20.07 14.28 6.88
C ILE A 165 21.43 13.96 6.25
N GLU A 166 22.20 13.03 6.83
CA GLU A 166 23.47 12.56 6.28
C GLU A 166 23.31 12.03 4.85
N SER A 167 22.24 11.27 4.59
CA SER A 167 21.97 10.71 3.27
C SER A 167 21.57 11.74 2.22
N ILE A 168 21.10 12.92 2.64
CA ILE A 168 20.64 13.99 1.75
C ILE A 168 21.49 15.26 1.86
N ASN A 169 22.67 15.20 2.46
CA ASN A 169 23.53 16.37 2.71
C ASN A 169 23.83 17.22 1.46
N ASP A 170 23.92 16.58 0.30
CA ASP A 170 24.19 17.22 -0.98
C ASP A 170 22.91 17.60 -1.77
N PHE A 171 21.72 17.39 -1.21
CA PHE A 171 20.46 17.86 -1.80
C PHE A 171 20.32 19.37 -1.56
N PRO A 172 19.38 20.06 -2.25
CA PRO A 172 19.15 21.49 -2.02
C PRO A 172 18.99 21.83 -0.52
N PRO A 173 19.64 22.88 0.00
CA PRO A 173 19.62 23.21 1.43
C PRO A 173 18.21 23.30 2.02
N GLU A 174 17.23 23.78 1.25
CA GLU A 174 15.82 23.83 1.67
C GLU A 174 15.24 22.46 2.03
N CYS A 175 15.65 21.40 1.34
CA CYS A 175 15.20 20.04 1.57
C CYS A 175 15.83 19.47 2.84
N VAL A 176 17.10 19.76 3.05
CA VAL A 176 17.82 19.36 4.27
C VAL A 176 17.22 20.06 5.49
N GLU A 177 16.95 21.36 5.39
CA GLU A 177 16.29 22.13 6.45
C GLU A 177 14.85 21.66 6.72
N MET A 178 14.09 21.26 5.69
CA MET A 178 12.78 20.65 5.85
C MET A 178 12.86 19.39 6.72
N VAL A 179 13.82 18.49 6.46
CA VAL A 179 14.00 17.25 7.25
C VAL A 179 14.52 17.57 8.65
N LYS A 180 15.40 18.56 8.84
CA LYS A 180 15.86 18.98 10.18
C LYS A 180 14.73 19.46 11.09
N LYS A 181 13.78 20.22 10.53
CA LYS A 181 12.66 20.83 11.25
C LYS A 181 11.44 19.93 11.39
N CYS A 182 11.54 18.66 11.03
CA CYS A 182 10.41 17.73 11.07
C CYS A 182 9.89 17.48 12.50
N TYR A 183 8.64 17.06 12.58
CA TYR A 183 8.04 16.54 13.80
C TYR A 183 8.60 15.16 14.12
N LEU A 184 9.46 15.07 15.13
CA LEU A 184 10.17 13.85 15.50
C LEU A 184 9.22 12.69 15.82
N ASP A 185 8.10 12.96 16.49
CA ASP A 185 7.07 11.97 16.82
C ASP A 185 6.35 11.38 15.59
N GLU A 186 6.41 12.07 14.44
CA GLU A 186 5.83 11.61 13.18
C GLU A 186 6.88 11.08 12.17
N VAL A 187 8.16 11.04 12.54
CA VAL A 187 9.21 10.47 11.68
C VAL A 187 9.19 8.94 11.79
N THR A 188 9.13 8.28 10.64
CA THR A 188 9.14 6.81 10.56
C THR A 188 10.14 6.31 9.54
N LEU A 189 10.88 5.26 9.88
CA LEU A 189 11.72 4.48 8.97
C LEU A 189 11.05 3.14 8.70
N THR A 190 10.80 2.81 7.44
CA THR A 190 10.15 1.55 7.06
C THR A 190 10.95 0.82 6.00
N ASN A 191 11.25 -0.45 6.26
CA ASN A 191 11.75 -1.35 5.22
C ASN A 191 10.64 -1.67 4.22
N LEU A 192 10.94 -1.54 2.93
CA LEU A 192 9.93 -1.72 1.90
C LEU A 192 9.70 -3.21 1.65
N ARG A 193 8.45 -3.64 1.69
CA ARG A 193 8.03 -5.03 1.45
C ARG A 193 7.28 -5.15 0.15
N TYR A 194 7.30 -6.34 -0.41
CA TYR A 194 6.49 -6.70 -1.57
C TYR A 194 6.12 -8.17 -1.55
N ARG A 195 4.95 -8.48 -2.13
CA ARG A 195 4.64 -9.83 -2.58
C ARG A 195 5.16 -9.98 -4.01
N PRO A 196 5.95 -11.04 -4.33
CA PRO A 196 6.44 -11.24 -5.69
C PRO A 196 5.30 -11.25 -6.73
N PRO A 197 5.47 -10.64 -7.91
CA PRO A 197 4.39 -10.55 -8.90
C PRO A 197 3.80 -11.91 -9.29
N LEU A 198 4.65 -12.95 -9.44
CA LEU A 198 4.18 -14.30 -9.74
C LEU A 198 3.37 -14.93 -8.60
N ASP A 199 3.66 -14.59 -7.35
CA ASP A 199 2.84 -15.03 -6.21
C ASP A 199 1.48 -14.33 -6.21
N ILE A 200 1.37 -13.13 -6.79
CA ILE A 200 0.08 -12.49 -7.02
C ILE A 200 -0.67 -13.14 -8.19
N LEU A 201 0.03 -13.41 -9.28
CA LEU A 201 -0.58 -14.02 -10.46
C LEU A 201 -1.10 -15.43 -10.20
N LEU A 202 -0.37 -16.24 -9.43
CA LEU A 202 -0.65 -17.65 -9.21
C LEU A 202 -1.24 -17.96 -7.82
N GLY A 203 -1.23 -16.99 -6.91
CA GLY A 203 -1.67 -17.18 -5.53
C GLY A 203 -3.15 -17.52 -5.40
N ASN A 204 -3.46 -18.37 -4.42
CA ASN A 204 -4.84 -18.63 -4.01
C ASN A 204 -5.22 -17.72 -2.84
N PHE A 205 -5.98 -16.66 -3.13
CA PHE A 205 -6.32 -15.61 -2.17
C PHE A 205 -7.58 -15.89 -1.35
N ARG A 206 -8.19 -17.07 -1.56
CA ARG A 206 -9.37 -17.51 -0.83
C ARG A 206 -9.20 -18.95 -0.37
N LYS A 207 -9.69 -19.25 0.82
CA LYS A 207 -9.88 -20.62 1.30
C LYS A 207 -11.19 -20.72 2.07
N GLY A 208 -12.13 -21.50 1.55
CA GLY A 208 -13.49 -21.56 2.12
C GLY A 208 -14.16 -20.18 2.11
N THR A 209 -14.60 -19.72 3.27
CA THR A 209 -15.24 -18.42 3.47
C THR A 209 -14.27 -17.31 3.93
N VAL A 210 -12.97 -17.54 3.77
CA VAL A 210 -11.89 -16.60 4.12
C VAL A 210 -11.24 -16.08 2.85
N ILE A 211 -11.13 -14.76 2.73
CA ILE A 211 -10.44 -14.07 1.63
C ILE A 211 -9.56 -12.93 2.18
N VAL A 212 -8.60 -12.44 1.40
CA VAL A 212 -7.79 -11.26 1.73
C VAL A 212 -7.94 -10.15 0.68
N ALA A 213 -7.74 -8.90 1.11
CA ALA A 213 -7.76 -7.69 0.26
C ALA A 213 -6.74 -6.65 0.75
N GLY A 214 -6.44 -5.64 -0.06
CA GLY A 214 -5.44 -4.62 0.25
C GLY A 214 -4.03 -5.22 0.43
N ASP A 215 -3.21 -4.60 1.27
CA ASP A 215 -1.81 -5.02 1.47
C ASP A 215 -1.66 -6.48 1.96
N ALA A 216 -2.67 -7.05 2.63
CA ALA A 216 -2.67 -8.47 3.00
C ALA A 216 -2.58 -9.37 1.74
N MET A 217 -3.32 -8.99 0.70
CA MET A 217 -3.35 -9.66 -0.60
C MET A 217 -2.13 -9.28 -1.46
N HIS A 218 -1.82 -7.99 -1.57
CA HIS A 218 -0.98 -7.49 -2.67
C HIS A 218 -0.01 -6.37 -2.29
N VAL A 219 0.55 -6.36 -1.08
CA VAL A 219 1.59 -5.38 -0.71
C VAL A 219 2.71 -5.23 -1.77
N TRP A 220 3.09 -4.00 -2.05
CA TRP A 220 4.20 -3.64 -2.96
C TRP A 220 4.87 -2.32 -2.56
N GLY A 221 6.00 -2.01 -3.18
CA GLY A 221 6.74 -0.77 -2.92
C GLY A 221 5.99 0.47 -3.41
N PRO A 222 6.14 1.63 -2.73
CA PRO A 222 5.34 2.84 -2.98
C PRO A 222 5.74 3.62 -4.25
N TYR A 223 6.45 2.99 -5.19
CA TYR A 223 7.11 3.66 -6.32
C TYR A 223 6.15 4.35 -7.31
N ILE A 224 4.89 3.92 -7.34
CA ILE A 224 3.83 4.53 -8.17
C ILE A 224 2.70 5.16 -7.33
N GLY A 225 2.80 5.14 -6.00
CA GLY A 225 1.80 5.77 -5.12
C GLY A 225 0.37 5.16 -5.14
N GLN A 226 0.20 3.90 -5.56
CA GLN A 226 -1.13 3.31 -5.77
C GLN A 226 -1.63 2.29 -4.73
N SER A 227 -0.87 1.96 -3.68
CA SER A 227 -1.31 0.91 -2.72
C SER A 227 -2.66 1.27 -2.06
N GLY A 228 -2.83 2.51 -1.60
CA GLY A 228 -4.10 2.96 -1.02
C GLY A 228 -5.26 2.97 -2.02
N ALA A 229 -5.02 3.45 -3.24
CA ALA A 229 -6.03 3.43 -4.31
C ALA A 229 -6.45 2.00 -4.64
N ALA A 230 -5.50 1.06 -4.80
CA ALA A 230 -5.80 -0.34 -5.09
C ALA A 230 -6.61 -1.01 -3.97
N ALA A 231 -6.38 -0.65 -2.69
CA ALA A 231 -7.20 -1.13 -1.58
C ALA A 231 -8.64 -0.60 -1.62
N LEU A 232 -8.84 0.66 -2.04
CA LEU A 232 -10.18 1.22 -2.27
C LEU A 232 -10.87 0.55 -3.47
N GLU A 233 -10.14 0.33 -4.57
CA GLU A 233 -10.62 -0.44 -5.72
C GLU A 233 -11.09 -1.84 -5.28
N ASP A 234 -10.34 -2.49 -4.38
CA ASP A 234 -10.74 -3.80 -3.84
C ASP A 234 -12.04 -3.73 -3.04
N GLY A 235 -12.19 -2.71 -2.18
CA GLY A 235 -13.41 -2.50 -1.40
C GLY A 235 -14.65 -2.38 -2.30
N ILE A 236 -14.56 -1.59 -3.36
CA ILE A 236 -15.63 -1.39 -4.35
C ILE A 236 -15.98 -2.72 -5.05
N VAL A 237 -14.96 -3.39 -5.61
CA VAL A 237 -15.18 -4.60 -6.41
C VAL A 237 -15.68 -5.75 -5.53
N LEU A 238 -15.16 -5.90 -4.32
CA LEU A 238 -15.60 -6.93 -3.38
C LEU A 238 -17.03 -6.68 -2.92
N ALA A 239 -17.37 -5.45 -2.51
CA ALA A 239 -18.71 -5.07 -2.10
C ALA A 239 -19.73 -5.35 -3.21
N ARG A 240 -19.43 -4.97 -4.46
CA ARG A 240 -20.29 -5.24 -5.61
C ARG A 240 -20.53 -6.73 -5.84
N ASN A 241 -19.45 -7.53 -5.86
CA ASN A 241 -19.56 -8.97 -6.09
C ASN A 241 -20.39 -9.65 -4.99
N LEU A 242 -20.18 -9.26 -3.73
CA LEU A 242 -20.98 -9.76 -2.60
C LEU A 242 -22.43 -9.33 -2.71
N ALA A 243 -22.72 -8.05 -2.97
CA ALA A 243 -24.08 -7.54 -3.10
C ALA A 243 -24.88 -8.27 -4.20
N GLN A 244 -24.26 -8.52 -5.36
CA GLN A 244 -24.90 -9.26 -6.45
C GLN A 244 -25.21 -10.72 -6.06
N ALA A 245 -24.33 -11.37 -5.30
CA ALA A 245 -24.58 -12.72 -4.82
C ALA A 245 -25.69 -12.78 -3.74
N MET A 246 -25.83 -11.70 -2.95
CA MET A 246 -26.86 -11.59 -1.91
C MET A 246 -28.24 -11.16 -2.46
N CYS A 247 -28.29 -10.33 -3.51
CA CYS A 247 -29.54 -9.88 -4.12
C CYS A 247 -30.26 -10.98 -4.95
N LYS A 248 -29.55 -12.03 -5.38
CA LYS A 248 -30.13 -13.17 -6.10
C LYS A 248 -30.89 -14.12 -5.16
N LYS A 249 -32.04 -13.66 -4.62
CA LYS A 249 -33.28 -14.40 -4.26
C LYS A 249 -34.03 -13.72 -3.08
N ARG A 250 -35.11 -13.00 -3.40
CA ARG A 250 -36.27 -12.81 -2.50
C ARG A 250 -37.39 -13.84 -2.73
N GLY A 251 -37.18 -14.83 -3.60
CA GLY A 251 -38.26 -15.64 -4.18
C GLY A 251 -38.33 -17.13 -3.81
N THR A 252 -37.49 -17.67 -2.92
CA THR A 252 -37.68 -19.05 -2.43
C THR A 252 -37.28 -19.14 -0.97
N THR A 253 -38.20 -19.68 -0.18
CA THR A 253 -38.09 -19.99 1.24
C THR A 253 -36.80 -20.76 1.57
N ALA A 254 -36.10 -20.29 2.61
CA ALA A 254 -35.02 -20.97 3.33
C ALA A 254 -33.91 -21.58 2.45
N ASP A 255 -33.03 -20.75 1.87
CA ASP A 255 -31.70 -21.27 1.50
C ASP A 255 -30.98 -21.67 2.79
N GLY A 256 -30.63 -22.95 2.92
CA GLY A 256 -29.80 -23.43 4.03
C GLY A 256 -28.44 -22.72 4.05
N ASN A 257 -27.81 -22.64 5.24
CA ASN A 257 -26.52 -21.97 5.45
C ASN A 257 -25.44 -22.34 4.40
N GLN A 258 -25.46 -23.57 3.90
CA GLN A 258 -24.52 -24.09 2.92
C GLN A 258 -24.65 -23.43 1.53
N VAL A 259 -25.89 -23.17 1.06
CA VAL A 259 -26.13 -22.52 -0.23
C VAL A 259 -25.69 -21.05 -0.18
N THR A 260 -25.91 -20.38 0.95
CA THR A 260 -25.42 -19.02 1.17
C THR A 260 -23.89 -18.96 1.17
N GLN A 261 -23.20 -19.90 1.83
CA GLN A 261 -21.74 -19.96 1.83
C GLN A 261 -21.17 -20.21 0.44
N GLU A 262 -21.80 -21.07 -0.37
CA GLU A 262 -21.37 -21.32 -1.74
C GLU A 262 -21.49 -20.06 -2.62
N ARG A 263 -22.60 -19.31 -2.49
CA ARG A 263 -22.79 -18.04 -3.21
C ARG A 263 -21.75 -17.00 -2.82
N ILE A 264 -21.45 -16.88 -1.53
CA ILE A 264 -20.41 -15.97 -1.04
C ILE A 264 -19.03 -16.38 -1.58
N GLY A 265 -18.73 -17.69 -1.57
CA GLY A 265 -17.49 -18.21 -2.14
C GLY A 265 -17.33 -17.87 -3.62
N LYS A 266 -18.40 -18.04 -4.41
CA LYS A 266 -18.43 -17.65 -5.84
C LYS A 266 -18.23 -16.15 -6.05
N ALA A 267 -18.81 -15.30 -5.20
CA ALA A 267 -18.60 -13.86 -5.24
C ALA A 267 -17.15 -13.47 -4.96
N MET A 268 -16.54 -14.10 -3.95
CA MET A 268 -15.13 -13.90 -3.62
C MET A 268 -14.20 -14.36 -4.75
N ASP A 269 -14.49 -15.50 -5.38
CA ASP A 269 -13.74 -15.98 -6.54
C ASP A 269 -13.82 -15.00 -7.72
N GLN A 270 -15.00 -14.43 -7.95
CA GLN A 270 -15.20 -13.43 -8.99
C GLN A 270 -14.43 -12.13 -8.70
N PHE A 271 -14.41 -11.67 -7.44
CA PHE A 271 -13.56 -10.57 -7.01
C PHE A 271 -12.08 -10.86 -7.29
N VAL A 272 -11.57 -12.03 -6.89
CA VAL A 272 -10.16 -12.40 -7.13
C VAL A 272 -9.87 -12.42 -8.63
N LYS A 273 -10.78 -13.00 -9.43
CA LYS A 273 -10.64 -13.06 -10.89
C LYS A 273 -10.56 -11.67 -11.52
N GLU A 274 -11.45 -10.76 -11.12
CA GLU A 274 -11.49 -9.40 -11.64
C GLU A 274 -10.23 -8.59 -11.27
N ARG A 275 -9.74 -8.75 -10.04
CA ARG A 275 -8.58 -8.00 -9.54
C ARG A 275 -7.23 -8.57 -9.96
N ARG A 276 -7.13 -9.87 -10.24
CA ARG A 276 -5.84 -10.59 -10.41
C ARG A 276 -4.89 -9.91 -11.39
N MET A 277 -5.32 -9.67 -12.62
CA MET A 277 -4.43 -9.09 -13.64
C MET A 277 -4.08 -7.63 -13.35
N ARG A 278 -5.03 -6.86 -12.81
CA ARG A 278 -4.82 -5.47 -12.40
C ARG A 278 -3.73 -5.39 -11.32
N LEU A 279 -3.87 -6.18 -10.26
CA LEU A 279 -2.92 -6.24 -9.15
C LEU A 279 -1.55 -6.79 -9.59
N PHE A 280 -1.55 -7.82 -10.45
CA PHE A 280 -0.31 -8.36 -11.03
C PHE A 280 0.48 -7.29 -11.79
N MET A 281 -0.16 -6.54 -12.68
CA MET A 281 0.53 -5.51 -13.47
C MET A 281 1.06 -4.38 -12.59
N MET A 282 0.33 -3.98 -11.54
CA MET A 282 0.80 -2.96 -10.58
C MET A 282 1.98 -3.47 -9.75
N SER A 283 1.90 -4.71 -9.26
CA SER A 283 3.01 -5.36 -8.55
C SER A 283 4.23 -5.51 -9.43
N LEU A 284 4.07 -5.90 -10.71
CA LEU A 284 5.18 -6.04 -11.64
C LEU A 284 5.86 -4.69 -11.92
N ASN A 285 5.07 -3.62 -12.14
CA ASN A 285 5.60 -2.28 -12.35
C ASN A 285 6.42 -1.80 -11.15
N THR A 286 5.83 -1.86 -9.95
CA THR A 286 6.50 -1.45 -8.71
C THR A 286 7.73 -2.31 -8.40
N TYR A 287 7.67 -3.61 -8.69
CA TYR A 287 8.81 -4.50 -8.54
C TYR A 287 9.97 -4.09 -9.46
N ILE A 288 9.71 -3.85 -10.75
CA ILE A 288 10.74 -3.43 -11.71
C ILE A 288 11.33 -2.07 -11.30
N LEU A 289 10.50 -1.09 -10.91
CA LEU A 289 10.97 0.23 -10.45
C LEU A 289 11.84 0.11 -9.19
N GLY A 290 11.43 -0.69 -8.20
CA GLY A 290 12.25 -0.93 -7.00
C GLY A 290 13.58 -1.59 -7.33
N ARG A 291 13.57 -2.62 -8.18
CA ARG A 291 14.79 -3.30 -8.62
C ARG A 291 15.70 -2.39 -9.45
N LEU A 292 15.15 -1.45 -10.21
CA LEU A 292 15.92 -0.49 -10.99
C LEU A 292 16.69 0.49 -10.09
N LEU A 293 16.07 0.92 -8.98
CA LEU A 293 16.72 1.77 -7.98
C LEU A 293 17.83 1.05 -7.21
N GLU A 294 17.72 -0.26 -7.05
CA GLU A 294 18.72 -1.09 -6.36
C GLU A 294 19.84 -1.60 -7.28
N ALA A 295 19.63 -1.57 -8.60
CA ALA A 295 20.57 -2.14 -9.55
C ALA A 295 21.87 -1.33 -9.59
N SER A 296 23.01 -2.01 -9.44
CA SER A 296 24.35 -1.45 -9.65
C SER A 296 24.87 -1.70 -11.07
N SER A 297 24.51 -2.85 -11.67
CA SER A 297 24.98 -3.27 -12.99
C SER A 297 24.25 -2.53 -14.13
N PRO A 298 24.98 -1.94 -15.10
CA PRO A 298 24.39 -1.33 -16.29
C PRO A 298 23.51 -2.30 -17.11
N LEU A 299 23.92 -3.57 -17.22
CA LEU A 299 23.15 -4.59 -17.94
C LEU A 299 21.81 -4.86 -17.26
N THR A 300 21.80 -4.98 -15.93
CA THR A 300 20.55 -5.16 -15.16
C THR A 300 19.64 -3.95 -15.31
N LYS A 301 20.18 -2.72 -15.23
CA LYS A 301 19.41 -1.50 -15.47
C LYS A 301 18.79 -1.49 -16.86
N PHE A 302 19.57 -1.84 -17.89
CA PHE A 302 19.09 -1.91 -19.26
C PHE A 302 17.92 -2.88 -19.41
N VAL A 303 18.03 -4.11 -18.91
CA VAL A 303 16.95 -5.11 -18.97
C VAL A 303 15.68 -4.61 -18.26
N LEU A 304 15.82 -3.99 -17.09
CA LEU A 304 14.68 -3.45 -16.34
C LEU A 304 14.01 -2.28 -17.07
N ILE A 305 14.80 -1.38 -17.67
CA ILE A 305 14.29 -0.26 -18.48
C ILE A 305 13.53 -0.77 -19.70
N VAL A 306 14.07 -1.77 -20.41
CA VAL A 306 13.39 -2.41 -21.54
C VAL A 306 12.05 -3.02 -21.07
N GLY A 307 12.03 -3.67 -19.92
CA GLY A 307 10.79 -4.17 -19.31
C GLY A 307 9.76 -3.06 -19.03
N LEU A 308 10.19 -1.92 -18.50
CA LEU A 308 9.33 -0.75 -18.30
C LEU A 308 8.75 -0.23 -19.62
N ILE A 309 9.58 -0.11 -20.65
CA ILE A 309 9.14 0.38 -21.96
C ILE A 309 8.13 -0.59 -22.60
N LEU A 310 8.38 -1.90 -22.54
CA LEU A 310 7.53 -2.91 -23.18
C LEU A 310 6.17 -3.06 -22.51
N PHE A 311 6.13 -3.09 -21.17
CA PHE A 311 4.91 -3.40 -20.43
C PHE A 311 4.19 -2.16 -19.84
N PHE A 312 4.90 -1.03 -19.71
CA PHE A 312 4.43 0.16 -18.99
C PHE A 312 4.74 1.47 -19.73
N SER A 313 4.74 1.44 -21.08
CA SER A 313 4.92 2.63 -21.92
C SER A 313 3.91 3.75 -21.63
N ASN A 314 2.68 3.40 -21.27
CA ASN A 314 1.71 4.36 -20.75
C ASN A 314 1.94 4.59 -19.25
N SER A 315 2.75 5.60 -18.93
CA SER A 315 3.09 5.97 -17.56
C SER A 315 1.89 6.29 -16.67
N LEU A 316 0.75 6.72 -17.24
CA LEU A 316 -0.50 7.03 -16.53
C LEU A 316 -1.54 5.91 -16.59
N GLY A 317 -1.30 4.83 -17.31
CA GLY A 317 -2.28 3.74 -17.43
C GLY A 317 -2.67 3.14 -16.08
N HIS A 318 -1.75 3.19 -15.12
CA HIS A 318 -1.98 2.73 -13.76
C HIS A 318 -3.00 3.58 -12.96
N SER A 319 -3.22 4.86 -13.31
CA SER A 319 -4.18 5.75 -12.63
C SER A 319 -5.55 5.79 -13.30
N GLN A 320 -5.70 5.18 -14.47
CA GLN A 320 -6.93 5.19 -15.28
C GLN A 320 -7.65 3.84 -15.17
N HIS A 321 -8.20 3.54 -13.99
CA HIS A 321 -8.96 2.32 -13.77
C HIS A 321 -10.41 2.61 -13.44
N ASN A 322 -11.33 1.99 -14.18
CA ASN A 322 -12.76 2.07 -13.92
C ASN A 322 -13.16 0.81 -13.14
N CYS A 323 -13.49 0.98 -11.86
CA CYS A 323 -13.99 -0.10 -11.01
C CYS A 323 -15.40 -0.57 -11.37
N GLY A 324 -16.05 0.04 -12.37
CA GLY A 324 -17.44 -0.19 -12.76
C GLY A 324 -18.42 0.52 -11.84
N ARG A 325 -19.72 0.25 -12.02
CA ARG A 325 -20.79 0.80 -11.19
C ARG A 325 -21.03 -0.09 -9.96
N LEU A 326 -21.28 0.54 -8.81
CA LEU A 326 -21.82 -0.07 -7.61
C LEU A 326 -23.32 -0.34 -7.79
#